data_AF-A0A518BXB1-F1
#
_entry.id   AF-A0A518BXB1-F1
#
_cell.length_a   1.000
_cell.length_b   1.000
_cell.length_c   1.000
_cell.angle_alpha   90.00
_cell.angle_beta   90.00
_cell.angle_gamma   90.00
#
_symmetry.space_group_name_H-M   'P 1'
#
loop_
_entity.id
_entity.type
_entity.pdbx_description
1 polymer ?
#
loop_
_entity_poly.entity_id
_entity_poly.type
_entity_poly.pdbx_seq_one_letter_code
_entity_poly.pdbx_strand_id
1 'polypeptide(L)'
;MSSAPAETWWHEAQRDAMLLDVLAALKVNGPLDNEQLARACVPLDELVGSIPGQERRRRAASMIEAAIAYLEEDGDLTNLEAPTRLWRQSVERARVLLRWREIPPVVGRLAILYADTLIRYAFRHGWVTRFDIPSGPLWRITDAGLIQLEELEARLDVSHPA
;
A
#
# COMPACT_ATOMS: atom_id res chain seq x y z
N MET A 1 21.31 -25.89 -18.37
CA MET A 1 20.07 -26.05 -17.58
C MET A 1 20.37 -25.51 -16.20
N SER A 2 19.83 -24.34 -15.84
CA SER A 2 19.94 -23.81 -14.48
C SER A 2 18.57 -23.27 -14.10
N SER A 3 17.93 -23.94 -13.16
CA SER A 3 16.59 -23.66 -12.65
C SER A 3 16.51 -22.24 -12.10
N ALA A 4 15.54 -21.45 -12.57
CA ALA A 4 15.04 -20.29 -11.86
C ALA A 4 13.92 -20.76 -10.92
N PRO A 5 14.13 -20.90 -9.60
CA PRO A 5 13.10 -21.36 -8.69
C PRO A 5 12.72 -20.20 -7.77
N ALA A 6 11.80 -19.32 -8.18
CA ALA A 6 11.26 -18.29 -7.27
C ALA A 6 10.00 -17.54 -7.73
N GLU A 7 9.51 -17.69 -8.97
CA GLU A 7 8.41 -16.81 -9.46
C GLU A 7 7.00 -17.38 -9.28
N THR A 8 6.85 -18.59 -8.73
CA THR A 8 5.58 -19.37 -8.77
C THR A 8 4.68 -19.29 -7.54
N TRP A 9 4.91 -18.37 -6.59
CA TRP A 9 4.14 -18.33 -5.34
C TRP A 9 3.15 -17.15 -5.22
N TRP A 10 2.98 -16.36 -6.28
CA TRP A 10 2.06 -15.22 -6.31
C TRP A 10 1.01 -15.45 -7.39
N HIS A 11 -0.24 -15.09 -7.10
CA HIS A 11 -1.18 -14.75 -8.16
C HIS A 11 -0.74 -13.42 -8.77
N GLU A 12 -0.67 -13.32 -10.10
CA GLU A 12 -0.20 -12.09 -10.79
C GLU A 12 -0.95 -10.85 -10.33
N ALA A 13 -2.26 -10.97 -10.12
CA ALA A 13 -3.11 -9.89 -9.60
C ALA A 13 -2.67 -9.42 -8.20
N GLN A 14 -2.29 -10.35 -7.32
CA GLN A 14 -1.83 -10.01 -5.97
C GLN A 14 -0.46 -9.33 -6.01
N ARG A 15 0.45 -9.81 -6.87
CA ARG A 15 1.74 -9.16 -7.08
C ARG A 15 1.56 -7.75 -7.61
N ASP A 16 0.74 -7.57 -8.64
CA ASP A 16 0.53 -6.29 -9.29
C ASP A 16 -0.10 -5.27 -8.32
N ALA A 17 -1.07 -5.69 -7.50
CA ALA A 17 -1.65 -4.86 -6.45
C ALA A 17 -0.63 -4.45 -5.37
N MET A 18 0.20 -5.38 -4.89
CA MET A 18 1.22 -5.05 -3.89
C MET A 18 2.38 -4.22 -4.48
N LEU A 19 2.71 -4.43 -5.74
CA LEU A 19 3.70 -3.64 -6.46
C LEU A 19 3.20 -2.21 -6.66
N LEU A 20 1.92 -2.04 -6.99
CA LEU A 20 1.27 -0.73 -7.04
C LEU A 20 1.46 0.01 -5.71
N ASP A 21 1.15 -0.64 -4.58
CA ASP A 21 1.30 -0.03 -3.25
C ASP A 21 2.76 0.38 -2.97
N VAL A 22 3.74 -0.45 -3.33
CA VAL A 22 5.17 -0.16 -3.13
C VAL A 22 5.62 1.04 -3.99
N LEU A 23 5.27 1.06 -5.27
CA LEU A 23 5.62 2.15 -6.17
C LEU A 23 4.91 3.46 -5.78
N ALA A 24 3.64 3.38 -5.37
CA ALA A 24 2.88 4.52 -4.88
C ALA A 24 3.51 5.09 -3.60
N ALA A 25 3.92 4.24 -2.66
CA ALA A 25 4.60 4.65 -1.44
C ALA A 25 5.91 5.40 -1.74
N LEU A 26 6.70 4.92 -2.71
CA LEU A 26 7.93 5.59 -3.17
C LEU A 26 7.65 6.93 -3.86
N LYS A 27 6.58 7.02 -4.66
CA LYS A 27 6.16 8.27 -5.33
C LYS A 27 5.73 9.33 -4.30
N VAL A 28 4.95 8.94 -3.29
CA VAL A 28 4.38 9.88 -2.31
C VAL A 28 5.42 10.32 -1.27
N ASN A 29 6.22 9.39 -0.75
CA ASN A 29 7.11 9.66 0.37
C ASN A 29 8.55 9.97 -0.05
N GLY A 30 8.88 9.76 -1.33
CA GLY A 30 10.24 9.85 -1.83
C GLY A 30 11.06 8.59 -1.48
N PRO A 31 12.38 8.73 -1.24
CA PRO A 31 13.22 7.58 -0.97
C PRO A 31 12.84 6.84 0.32
N LEU A 32 12.68 5.51 0.24
CA LEU A 32 12.31 4.66 1.36
C LEU A 32 13.36 3.59 1.65
N ASP A 33 13.57 3.27 2.93
CA ASP A 33 14.36 2.12 3.34
C ASP A 33 13.55 0.81 3.30
N ASN A 34 14.22 -0.32 3.53
CA ASN A 34 13.59 -1.64 3.52
C ASN A 34 12.49 -1.81 4.59
N GLU A 35 12.62 -1.14 5.74
CA GLU A 35 11.63 -1.25 6.81
C GLU A 35 10.36 -0.48 6.44
N GLN A 36 10.50 0.72 5.87
CA GLN A 36 9.40 1.52 5.36
C GLN A 36 8.69 0.83 4.21
N LEU A 37 9.42 0.18 3.30
CA LEU A 37 8.84 -0.65 2.24
C LEU A 37 8.09 -1.87 2.79
N ALA A 38 8.61 -2.50 3.85
CA ALA A 38 7.90 -3.58 4.53
C ALA A 38 6.56 -3.11 5.12
N ARG A 39 6.49 -1.90 5.69
CA ARG A 39 5.22 -1.33 6.19
C ARG A 39 4.21 -1.12 5.07
N ALA A 40 4.65 -0.75 3.86
CA ALA A 40 3.77 -0.64 2.69
C ALA A 40 3.17 -1.99 2.26
N CYS A 41 3.86 -3.09 2.55
CA CYS A 41 3.40 -4.46 2.27
C CYS A 41 2.50 -5.04 3.36
N VAL A 42 2.18 -4.30 4.43
CA VAL A 42 1.25 -4.77 5.46
C VAL A 42 -0.19 -4.61 4.96
N PRO A 43 -1.00 -5.69 4.97
CA PRO A 43 -2.41 -5.65 4.57
C PRO A 43 -3.23 -4.61 5.32
N LEU A 44 -4.20 -3.99 4.63
CA LEU A 44 -5.00 -2.90 5.19
C LEU A 44 -5.85 -3.33 6.39
N ASP A 45 -6.41 -4.54 6.36
CA ASP A 45 -7.19 -5.14 7.44
C ASP A 45 -6.37 -5.29 8.73
N GLU A 46 -5.11 -5.70 8.62
CA GLU A 46 -4.16 -5.76 9.74
C GLU A 46 -3.81 -4.35 10.27
N LEU A 47 -3.79 -3.33 9.41
CA LEU A 47 -3.55 -1.95 9.80
C LEU A 47 -4.74 -1.33 10.55
N VAL A 48 -5.97 -1.70 10.20
CA VAL A 48 -7.17 -1.21 10.92
C VAL A 48 -7.10 -1.57 12.40
N GLY A 49 -6.59 -2.76 12.74
CA GLY A 49 -6.36 -3.18 14.13
C GLY A 49 -5.44 -2.24 14.92
N SER A 50 -4.51 -1.57 14.23
CA SER A 50 -3.51 -0.67 14.82
C SER A 50 -4.02 0.77 15.01
N ILE A 51 -5.14 1.16 14.39
CA ILE A 51 -5.74 2.49 14.58
C ILE A 51 -6.34 2.61 16.00
N PRO A 52 -6.09 3.69 16.77
CA PRO A 52 -6.68 3.87 18.09
C PRO A 52 -8.21 3.75 18.08
N GLY A 53 -8.79 3.00 19.04
CA GLY A 53 -10.21 2.66 19.02
C GLY A 53 -11.18 3.85 19.06
N GLN A 54 -10.78 4.99 19.64
CA GLN A 54 -11.55 6.23 19.58
C GLN A 54 -11.54 6.85 18.17
N GLU A 55 -10.39 6.82 17.49
CA GLU A 55 -10.28 7.30 16.12
C GLU A 55 -11.09 6.41 15.17
N ARG A 56 -11.00 5.08 15.31
CA ARG A 56 -11.83 4.14 14.53
C ARG A 56 -13.32 4.45 14.66
N ARG A 57 -13.83 4.59 15.90
CA ARG A 57 -15.25 4.89 16.15
C ARG A 57 -15.67 6.21 15.54
N ARG A 58 -14.86 7.26 15.70
CA ARG A 58 -15.14 8.58 15.10
C ARG A 58 -15.21 8.51 13.57
N ARG A 59 -14.28 7.79 12.92
CA ARG A 59 -14.29 7.66 11.45
C ARG A 59 -15.45 6.80 10.97
N ALA A 60 -15.78 5.72 11.67
CA ALA A 60 -16.92 4.88 11.35
C ALA A 60 -18.25 5.68 11.44
N ALA A 61 -18.43 6.48 12.49
CA ALA A 61 -19.59 7.36 12.62
C ALA A 61 -19.71 8.34 11.45
N SER A 62 -18.60 9.03 11.09
CA SER A 62 -18.57 9.94 9.94
C SER A 62 -18.86 9.25 8.61
N MET A 63 -18.46 7.98 8.44
CA MET A 63 -18.77 7.20 7.24
C MET A 63 -20.26 6.83 7.18
N ILE A 64 -20.85 6.47 8.32
CA ILE A 64 -22.28 6.12 8.43
C ILE A 64 -23.14 7.35 8.14
N GLU A 65 -22.82 8.51 8.73
CA GLU A 65 -23.54 9.76 8.49
C GLU A 65 -23.53 10.13 7.00
N ALA A 66 -22.38 10.01 6.34
CA ALA A 66 -22.26 10.29 4.92
C ALA A 66 -23.00 9.27 4.04
N ALA A 67 -23.03 8.00 4.43
CA ALA A 67 -23.81 6.98 3.72
C ALA A 67 -25.31 7.22 3.86
N ILE A 68 -25.78 7.66 5.03
CA ILE A 68 -27.18 8.06 5.23
C ILE A 68 -27.51 9.25 4.34
N ALA A 69 -26.69 10.31 4.37
CA ALA A 69 -26.89 11.49 3.52
C ALA A 69 -26.89 11.13 2.02
N TYR A 70 -25.98 10.26 1.58
CA TYR A 70 -25.97 9.73 0.21
C TYR A 70 -27.29 9.05 -0.18
N LEU A 71 -27.85 8.23 0.72
CA LEU A 71 -29.12 7.53 0.48
C LEU A 71 -30.34 8.46 0.53
N GLU A 72 -30.27 9.55 1.30
CA GLU A 72 -31.34 10.55 1.43
C GLU A 72 -31.35 11.58 0.27
N GLU A 73 -30.19 11.89 -0.29
CA GLU A 73 -30.01 12.89 -1.36
C GLU A 73 -29.94 12.27 -2.78
N ASP A 74 -30.54 11.08 -2.99
CA ASP A 74 -30.60 10.37 -4.29
C ASP A 74 -29.23 10.07 -4.93
N GLY A 75 -28.20 9.80 -4.12
CA GLY A 75 -26.95 9.24 -4.59
C GLY A 75 -25.86 10.24 -4.98
N ASP A 76 -25.86 11.46 -4.42
CA ASP A 76 -24.72 12.38 -4.56
C ASP A 76 -23.48 11.85 -3.80
N LEU A 77 -22.49 11.37 -4.56
CA LEU A 77 -21.23 10.82 -4.06
C LEU A 77 -20.36 11.85 -3.34
N THR A 78 -20.62 13.14 -3.52
CA THR A 78 -19.84 14.24 -2.91
C THR A 78 -19.78 14.09 -1.38
N ASN A 79 -20.85 13.58 -0.77
CA ASN A 79 -20.93 13.35 0.67
C ASN A 79 -19.99 12.23 1.17
N LEU A 80 -19.71 11.23 0.33
CA LEU A 80 -18.85 10.08 0.67
C LEU A 80 -17.36 10.36 0.47
N GLU A 81 -16.98 11.35 -0.35
CA GLU A 81 -15.58 11.63 -0.67
C GLU A 81 -14.75 12.07 0.55
N ALA A 82 -15.28 13.01 1.34
CA ALA A 82 -14.54 13.57 2.47
C ALA A 82 -14.28 12.52 3.58
N PRO A 83 -15.27 11.74 4.03
CA PRO A 83 -15.06 10.65 4.97
C PRO A 83 -14.10 9.58 4.43
N THR A 84 -14.22 9.22 3.15
CA THR A 84 -13.34 8.22 2.51
C THR A 84 -11.88 8.68 2.52
N ARG A 85 -11.64 9.96 2.19
CA ARG A 85 -10.32 10.58 2.26
C ARG A 85 -9.75 10.58 3.67
N LEU A 86 -10.58 10.90 4.67
CA LEU A 86 -10.18 10.90 6.07
C LEU A 86 -9.85 9.49 6.58
N TRP A 87 -10.59 8.48 6.13
CA TRP A 87 -10.30 7.07 6.42
C TRP A 87 -8.94 6.65 5.85
N ARG A 88 -8.71 6.94 4.56
CA ARG A 88 -7.42 6.67 3.89
C ARG A 88 -6.26 7.32 4.64
N GLN A 89 -6.40 8.58 5.04
CA GLN A 89 -5.37 9.28 5.83
C GLN A 89 -5.13 8.65 7.21
N SER A 90 -6.16 8.12 7.87
CA SER A 90 -6.00 7.43 9.16
C SER A 90 -5.28 6.09 8.99
N VAL A 91 -5.56 5.36 7.92
CA VAL A 91 -4.86 4.12 7.55
C VAL A 91 -3.39 4.39 7.24
N GLU A 92 -3.09 5.42 6.44
CA GLU A 92 -1.69 5.76 6.14
C GLU A 92 -0.90 6.23 7.38
N ARG A 93 -1.55 6.98 8.27
CA ARG A 93 -0.94 7.31 9.57
C ARG A 93 -0.65 6.07 10.40
N ALA A 94 -1.56 5.10 10.43
CA ALA A 94 -1.33 3.83 11.13
C ALA A 94 -0.18 3.04 10.52
N ARG A 95 -0.04 3.04 9.19
CA ARG A 95 1.06 2.41 8.46
C ARG A 95 2.42 3.02 8.83
N VAL A 96 2.52 4.35 8.86
CA VAL A 96 3.76 5.05 9.23
C VAL A 96 4.12 4.84 10.71
N LEU A 97 3.12 4.86 11.58
CA LEU A 97 3.30 4.71 13.03
C LEU A 97 3.29 3.25 13.49
N LEU A 98 3.24 2.30 12.55
CA LEU A 98 3.10 0.88 12.83
C LEU A 98 4.27 0.39 13.68
N ARG A 99 3.93 -0.12 14.86
CA ARG A 99 4.89 -0.80 15.71
C ARG A 99 4.82 -2.28 15.41
N TRP A 100 5.91 -2.87 14.93
CA TRP A 100 5.97 -4.29 14.56
C TRP A 100 5.50 -5.26 15.66
N ARG A 101 5.61 -4.86 16.92
CA ARG A 101 5.12 -5.65 18.07
C ARG A 101 3.58 -5.72 18.19
N GLU A 102 2.88 -4.81 17.52
CA GLU A 102 1.42 -4.68 17.56
C GLU A 102 0.74 -5.48 16.45
N ILE A 103 1.51 -5.99 15.48
CA ILE A 103 1.01 -6.89 14.44
C ILE A 103 1.43 -8.35 14.69
N PRO A 104 0.67 -9.33 14.17
CA PRO A 104 1.06 -10.73 14.26
C PRO A 104 2.47 -10.96 13.66
N PRO A 105 3.39 -11.68 14.35
CA PRO A 105 4.76 -11.88 13.86
C PRO A 105 4.87 -12.57 12.49
N VAL A 106 3.84 -13.34 12.10
CA VAL A 106 3.76 -13.94 10.77
C VAL A 106 3.52 -12.88 9.70
N VAL A 107 2.59 -11.95 9.94
CA VAL A 107 2.31 -10.82 9.04
C VAL A 107 3.55 -9.96 8.86
N GLY A 108 4.24 -9.62 9.95
CA GLY A 108 5.46 -8.82 9.86
C GLY A 108 6.57 -9.48 9.03
N ARG A 109 6.79 -10.79 9.23
CA ARG A 109 7.78 -11.54 8.42
C ARG A 109 7.39 -11.62 6.95
N LEU A 110 6.12 -11.85 6.66
CA LEU A 110 5.62 -11.87 5.28
C LEU A 110 5.79 -10.50 4.62
N ALA A 111 5.44 -9.41 5.30
CA ALA A 111 5.57 -8.06 4.79
C ALA A 111 7.03 -7.70 4.42
N ILE A 112 8.01 -8.11 5.24
CA ILE A 112 9.43 -7.96 4.95
C ILE A 112 9.83 -8.77 3.71
N LEU A 113 9.38 -10.02 3.61
CA LEU A 113 9.72 -10.91 2.50
C LEU A 113 9.10 -10.41 1.19
N TYR A 114 7.86 -9.92 1.24
CA TYR A 114 7.19 -9.30 0.12
C TYR A 114 7.91 -8.03 -0.34
N ALA A 115 8.28 -7.14 0.58
CA ALA A 115 9.02 -5.94 0.23
C ALA A 115 10.37 -6.23 -0.45
N ASP A 116 11.16 -7.17 0.09
CA ASP A 116 12.43 -7.57 -0.53
C ASP A 116 12.21 -8.18 -1.92
N THR A 117 11.19 -9.01 -2.08
CA THR A 117 10.87 -9.65 -3.36
C THR A 117 10.44 -8.61 -4.40
N LEU A 118 9.49 -7.74 -4.04
CA LEU A 118 8.94 -6.73 -4.93
C LEU A 118 9.96 -5.67 -5.30
N ILE A 119 10.79 -5.22 -4.36
CA ILE A 119 11.80 -4.20 -4.66
C ILE A 119 12.90 -4.76 -5.55
N ARG A 120 13.31 -6.02 -5.37
CA ARG A 120 14.25 -6.69 -6.28
C ARG A 120 13.63 -6.89 -7.66
N TYR A 121 12.36 -7.26 -7.73
CA TYR A 121 11.64 -7.35 -8.99
C TYR A 121 11.64 -5.99 -9.70
N ALA A 122 11.16 -4.94 -9.04
CA ALA A 122 11.13 -3.59 -9.59
C ALA A 122 12.53 -3.08 -10.00
N PHE A 123 13.57 -3.42 -9.24
CA PHE A 123 14.94 -3.05 -9.55
C PHE A 123 15.45 -3.75 -10.82
N ARG A 124 15.16 -5.05 -10.99
CA ARG A 124 15.50 -5.79 -12.23
C ARG A 124 14.85 -5.20 -13.47
N HIS A 125 13.67 -4.61 -13.33
CA HIS A 125 12.94 -3.95 -14.41
C HIS A 125 13.27 -2.45 -14.57
N GLY A 126 14.18 -1.91 -13.75
CA GLY A 126 14.59 -0.50 -13.83
C GLY A 126 13.55 0.49 -13.34
N TRP A 127 12.50 0.04 -12.65
CA TRP A 127 11.43 0.90 -12.10
C TRP A 127 11.83 1.60 -10.81
N VAL A 128 12.84 1.07 -10.12
CA VAL A 128 13.44 1.69 -8.94
C VAL A 128 14.95 1.70 -9.06
N THR A 129 15.58 2.61 -8.34
CA THR A 129 17.03 2.68 -8.18
C THR A 129 17.41 2.67 -6.70
N ARG A 130 18.62 2.18 -6.40
CA ARG A 130 19.15 2.02 -5.06
C ARG A 130 20.21 3.08 -4.77
N PHE A 131 20.14 3.68 -3.60
CA PHE A 131 21.15 4.58 -3.05
C PHE A 131 21.65 4.00 -1.73
N ASP A 132 22.96 3.79 -1.60
CA ASP A 132 23.53 3.35 -0.35
C ASP A 132 23.87 4.57 0.52
N ILE A 133 23.36 4.59 1.75
CA ILE A 133 23.71 5.55 2.79
C ILE A 133 24.25 4.80 4.02
N PRO A 134 24.94 5.48 4.96
CA PRO A 134 25.54 4.81 6.12
C PRO A 134 24.55 4.00 6.98
N SER A 135 23.28 4.38 7.00
CA SER A 135 22.23 3.69 7.75
C SER A 135 21.57 2.52 6.99
N GLY A 136 21.90 2.32 5.71
CA GLY A 136 21.34 1.25 4.87
C GLY A 136 20.96 1.70 3.46
N PRO A 137 20.41 0.80 2.63
CA PRO A 137 19.95 1.15 1.30
C PRO A 137 18.64 1.94 1.35
N LEU A 138 18.55 2.99 0.53
CA LEU A 138 17.33 3.69 0.18
C LEU A 138 16.94 3.38 -1.26
N TRP A 139 15.65 3.30 -1.52
CA TRP A 139 15.09 3.05 -2.84
C TRP A 139 14.32 4.26 -3.32
N ARG A 140 14.39 4.57 -4.61
CA ARG A 140 13.60 5.63 -5.24
C ARG A 140 12.99 5.11 -6.52
N ILE A 141 11.77 5.56 -6.81
CA ILE A 141 11.12 5.33 -8.10
C ILE A 141 11.84 6.09 -9.22
N THR A 142 11.96 5.46 -10.39
CA THR A 142 12.50 6.06 -11.62
C THR A 142 11.36 6.56 -12.50
N ASP A 143 11.67 7.27 -13.59
CA ASP A 143 10.65 7.67 -14.58
C ASP A 143 9.96 6.44 -15.21
N ALA A 144 10.71 5.37 -15.48
CA ALA A 144 10.15 4.10 -15.94
C ALA A 144 9.22 3.46 -14.89
N GLY A 145 9.55 3.62 -13.60
CA GLY A 145 8.68 3.17 -12.52
C GLY A 145 7.40 3.99 -12.39
N LEU A 146 7.45 5.30 -12.68
CA LEU A 146 6.26 6.15 -12.71
C LEU A 146 5.31 5.73 -13.84
N ILE A 147 5.84 5.42 -15.02
CA ILE A 147 5.04 4.89 -16.13
C ILE A 147 4.41 3.54 -15.73
N GLN A 148 5.20 2.64 -15.13
CA GLN A 148 4.68 1.34 -14.70
C GLN A 148 3.60 1.47 -13.63
N LEU A 149 3.72 2.44 -12.72
CA LEU A 149 2.71 2.75 -11.72
C LEU A 149 1.38 3.09 -12.41
N GLU A 150 1.39 4.00 -13.38
CA GLU A 150 0.18 4.40 -14.13
C GLU A 150 -0.45 3.22 -14.89
N GLU A 151 0.38 2.34 -15.48
CA GLU A 151 -0.11 1.12 -16.14
C GLU A 151 -0.77 0.12 -15.18
N LEU A 152 -0.20 -0.02 -13.98
CA LEU A 152 -0.76 -0.89 -12.93
C LEU A 152 -2.07 -0.32 -12.39
N GLU A 153 -2.12 1.00 -12.16
CA GLU A 153 -3.34 1.72 -11.78
C GLU A 153 -4.44 1.45 -12.81
N ALA A 154 -4.16 1.67 -14.10
CA ALA A 154 -5.13 1.45 -15.17
C ALA A 154 -5.61 -0.02 -15.26
N ARG A 155 -4.70 -0.99 -15.07
CA ARG A 155 -5.04 -2.42 -15.14
C ARG A 155 -5.93 -2.87 -13.99
N LEU A 156 -5.67 -2.37 -12.79
CA LEU A 156 -6.39 -2.74 -11.57
C LEU A 156 -7.74 -2.01 -11.48
N ASP A 157 -7.84 -0.78 -11.97
CA ASP A 157 -9.09 -0.03 -12.05
C ASP A 157 -10.09 -0.71 -13.02
N VAL A 158 -9.60 -1.23 -14.15
CA VAL A 158 -10.41 -2.01 -15.11
C VAL A 158 -10.88 -3.35 -14.53
N SER A 159 -10.18 -3.89 -13.51
CA SER A 159 -10.54 -5.16 -12.87
C SER A 159 -11.59 -5.02 -11.75
N HIS A 160 -11.92 -3.79 -11.35
CA HIS A 160 -12.97 -3.46 -10.38
C HIS A 160 -13.84 -2.31 -10.92
N PRO A 161 -14.72 -2.57 -11.91
CA PRO A 161 -15.76 -1.60 -12.24
C PRO A 161 -16.64 -1.39 -10.99
N ALA A 162 -16.85 -0.11 -10.66
CA ALA A 162 -17.66 0.36 -9.53
C ALA A 162 -19.05 -0.29 -9.48
#